data_AF-A0A6P1VZV0-F1
#
_entry.id   AF-A0A6P1VZV0-F1
#
_cell.length_a   1.000
_cell.length_b   1.000
_cell.length_c   1.000
_cell.angle_alpha   90.00
_cell.angle_beta   90.00
_cell.angle_gamma   90.00
#
_symmetry.space_group_name_H-M   'P 1'
#
loop_
_entity.id
_entity.type
_entity.pdbx_description
1 polymer ?
#
loop_
_entity_poly.entity_id
_entity_poly.type
_entity_poly.pdbx_seq_one_letter_code
_entity_poly.pdbx_strand_id
1 'polypeptide(L)'
;MASLELEWWIIHRQREHYSYKALADALAETTAAQYNLPVQSFSTYARLRADAMRLRDESVQKPGGTTETDWQRIGQELDQAWFALHNAVQPVH
;
A
#
# COMPACT_ATOMS: atom_id res chain seq x y z
N MET A 1 -6.12 5.96 -15.12
CA MET A 1 -4.97 6.19 -14.20
C MET A 1 -5.39 7.18 -13.11
N ALA A 2 -5.67 8.44 -13.43
CA ALA A 2 -6.09 9.44 -12.45
C ALA A 2 -7.36 9.07 -11.63
N SER A 3 -8.31 8.34 -12.23
CA SER A 3 -9.50 7.84 -11.53
C SER A 3 -9.19 6.77 -10.47
N LEU A 4 -8.29 5.83 -10.78
CA LEU A 4 -7.85 4.77 -9.87
C LEU A 4 -7.01 5.36 -8.73
N GLU A 5 -6.17 6.35 -9.05
CA GLU A 5 -5.45 7.10 -8.02
C GLU A 5 -6.40 7.81 -7.06
N LEU A 6 -7.41 8.51 -7.59
CA LEU A 6 -8.41 9.16 -6.76
C LEU A 6 -9.19 8.16 -5.88
N GLU A 7 -9.47 6.96 -6.40
CA GLU A 7 -10.21 5.92 -5.68
C GLU A 7 -9.47 5.43 -4.44
N TRP A 8 -8.19 5.03 -4.54
CA TRP A 8 -7.44 4.59 -3.35
C TRP A 8 -7.25 5.73 -2.34
N TRP A 9 -7.14 6.99 -2.80
CA TRP A 9 -7.12 8.16 -1.93
C TRP A 9 -8.43 8.33 -1.14
N ILE A 10 -9.59 8.13 -1.79
CA ILE A 10 -10.90 8.18 -1.13
C ILE A 10 -11.01 7.05 -0.11
N ILE A 11 -10.64 5.82 -0.50
CA ILE A 11 -10.67 4.64 0.37
C ILE A 11 -9.79 4.85 1.61
N HIS A 12 -8.56 5.35 1.43
CA HIS A 12 -7.65 5.61 2.55
C HIS A 12 -8.18 6.70 3.49
N ARG A 13 -8.73 7.79 2.94
CA ARG A 13 -9.30 8.87 3.76
C ARG A 13 -10.56 8.40 4.50
N GLN A 14 -11.38 7.57 3.88
CA GLN A 14 -12.60 6.99 4.46
C GLN A 14 -12.34 5.64 5.15
N ARG A 15 -11.17 5.46 5.76
CA ARG A 15 -10.75 4.22 6.47
C ARG A 15 -11.70 3.74 7.58
N GLU A 16 -12.61 4.58 8.06
CA GLU A 16 -13.66 4.17 9.01
C GLU A 16 -14.78 3.37 8.33
N HIS A 17 -14.95 3.56 7.02
CA HIS A 17 -15.96 2.89 6.19
C HIS A 17 -15.37 1.80 5.29
N TYR A 18 -14.07 1.85 5.00
CA TYR A 18 -13.39 0.89 4.14
C TYR A 18 -12.32 0.12 4.90
N SER A 19 -12.19 -1.17 4.59
CA SER A 19 -11.13 -2.00 5.16
C SER A 19 -9.77 -1.75 4.49
N TYR A 20 -8.68 -2.03 5.20
CA TYR A 20 -7.33 -2.04 4.62
C TYR A 20 -7.17 -3.07 3.48
N LYS A 21 -8.03 -4.08 3.42
CA LYS A 21 -8.11 -4.99 2.27
C LYS A 21 -8.61 -4.25 1.02
N ALA A 22 -9.68 -3.47 1.14
CA ALA A 22 -10.18 -2.65 0.03
C ALA A 22 -9.13 -1.62 -0.44
N LEU A 23 -8.35 -1.07 0.50
CA LEU A 23 -7.22 -0.22 0.16
C LEU A 23 -6.13 -0.97 -0.62
N ALA A 24 -5.78 -2.18 -0.19
CA ALA A 24 -4.82 -3.03 -0.90
C ALA A 24 -5.33 -3.39 -2.31
N ASP A 25 -6.62 -3.73 -2.45
CA ASP A 25 -7.20 -4.06 -3.75
C ASP A 25 -7.11 -2.85 -4.71
N ALA A 26 -7.49 -1.65 -4.27
CA ALA A 26 -7.40 -0.42 -5.06
C ALA A 26 -5.95 -0.01 -5.41
N LEU A 27 -5.01 -0.24 -4.49
CA LEU A 27 -3.58 -0.04 -4.76
C LEU A 27 -3.06 -1.02 -5.82
N ALA A 28 -3.46 -2.28 -5.76
CA ALA A 28 -3.07 -3.29 -6.75
C ALA A 28 -3.60 -2.94 -8.15
N GLU A 29 -4.87 -2.53 -8.25
CA GLU A 29 -5.48 -2.09 -9.51
C GLU A 29 -4.77 -0.87 -10.11
N THR A 30 -4.44 0.11 -9.26
CA THR A 30 -3.70 1.31 -9.67
C THR A 30 -2.33 0.94 -10.26
N THR A 31 -1.56 0.11 -9.55
CA THR A 31 -0.22 -0.29 -9.99
C THR A 31 -0.26 -1.19 -11.23
N ALA A 32 -1.24 -2.09 -11.32
CA ALA A 32 -1.48 -2.90 -12.51
C ALA A 32 -1.73 -2.07 -13.76
N ALA A 33 -2.56 -1.03 -13.62
CA ALA A 33 -2.80 -0.08 -14.70
C ALA A 33 -1.52 0.69 -15.09
N GLN A 34 -0.69 1.08 -14.11
CA GLN A 34 0.58 1.79 -14.35
C GLN A 34 1.59 0.97 -15.15
N TYR A 35 1.78 -0.30 -14.78
CA TYR A 35 2.77 -1.19 -15.41
C TYR A 35 2.19 -2.03 -16.55
N ASN A 36 0.89 -1.94 -16.83
CA ASN A 36 0.17 -2.73 -17.83
C ASN A 36 0.40 -4.25 -17.64
N LEU A 37 0.31 -4.70 -16.38
CA LEU A 37 0.49 -6.08 -15.96
C LEU A 37 -0.74 -6.57 -15.17
N PRO A 38 -0.95 -7.88 -15.00
CA PRO A 38 -2.10 -8.41 -14.25
C PRO A 38 -2.14 -7.90 -12.80
N VAL A 39 -3.33 -7.54 -12.31
CA VAL A 39 -3.54 -7.09 -10.90
C VAL A 39 -2.99 -8.08 -9.89
N GLN A 40 -3.13 -9.38 -10.16
CA GLN A 40 -2.67 -10.46 -9.29
C GLN A 40 -1.16 -10.40 -9.01
N SER A 41 -0.36 -9.90 -9.97
CA SER A 41 1.09 -9.72 -9.80
C SER A 41 1.44 -8.70 -8.71
N PHE A 42 0.52 -7.78 -8.38
CA PHE A 42 0.75 -6.69 -7.42
C PHE A 42 0.11 -6.93 -6.04
N SER A 43 -0.54 -8.08 -5.83
CA SER A 43 -1.24 -8.41 -4.57
C SER A 43 -0.34 -8.25 -3.33
N THR A 44 0.91 -8.74 -3.42
CA THR A 44 1.88 -8.66 -2.33
C THR A 44 2.33 -7.22 -2.09
N TYR A 45 2.69 -6.49 -3.15
CA TYR A 45 3.05 -5.07 -3.07
C TYR A 45 1.96 -4.25 -2.41
N ALA A 46 0.72 -4.43 -2.86
CA ALA A 46 -0.39 -3.61 -2.45
C ALA A 46 -0.80 -3.87 -1.00
N ARG A 47 -0.74 -5.13 -0.55
CA ARG A 47 -0.92 -5.49 0.87
C ARG A 47 0.12 -4.82 1.76
N LEU A 48 1.41 -4.92 1.42
CA LEU A 48 2.50 -4.33 2.21
C LEU A 48 2.38 -2.80 2.29
N ARG A 49 1.97 -2.15 1.19
CA ARG A 49 1.67 -0.70 1.19
C ARG A 49 0.48 -0.34 2.06
N ALA A 50 -0.61 -1.10 1.98
CA ALA A 50 -1.77 -0.90 2.84
C ALA A 50 -1.43 -1.10 4.33
N ASP A 51 -0.59 -2.09 4.65
CA ASP A 51 -0.10 -2.34 6.00
C ASP A 51 0.80 -1.20 6.51
N ALA A 52 1.69 -0.65 5.67
CA ALA A 52 2.48 0.52 6.01
C ALA A 52 1.60 1.75 6.33
N MET A 53 0.55 1.98 5.53
CA MET A 53 -0.43 3.05 5.80
C MET A 53 -1.21 2.80 7.09
N ARG A 54 -1.61 1.55 7.35
CA ARG A 54 -2.26 1.14 8.60
C ARG A 54 -1.39 1.40 9.82
N LEU A 55 -0.11 0.99 9.78
CA LEU A 55 0.84 1.22 10.87
C LEU A 55 1.02 2.71 11.18
N ARG A 56 1.05 3.55 10.13
CA ARG A 56 1.08 5.01 10.28
C ARG A 56 -0.20 5.54 10.93
N ASP A 57 -1.34 5.04 10.52
CA ASP A 57 -2.64 5.48 11.05
C ASP A 57 -2.81 5.08 12.51
N GLU A 58 -2.45 3.85 12.87
CA GLU A 58 -2.47 3.33 14.23
C GLU A 58 -1.47 4.08 15.13
N SER A 59 -0.26 4.39 14.64
CA SER A 59 0.77 5.07 15.45
C SER A 59 0.39 6.51 15.81
N VAL A 60 -0.29 7.25 14.94
CA VAL A 60 -0.74 8.61 15.24
C VAL A 60 -1.83 8.66 16.31
N GLN A 61 -2.59 7.57 16.49
CA GLN A 61 -3.58 7.48 17.56
C GLN A 61 -2.99 7.17 18.94
N LYS A 62 -1.70 6.80 19.01
CA LYS A 62 -1.03 6.48 20.28
C LYS A 62 -0.68 7.76 21.06
N PRO A 63 -0.70 7.74 22.39
CA PRO A 63 -0.13 8.81 23.21
C PRO A 63 1.34 9.02 22.86
N GLY A 64 1.73 10.24 22.51
CA GLY A 64 3.08 10.56 22.02
C GLY A 64 3.25 10.50 20.50
N GLY A 65 2.21 10.09 19.76
CA GLY A 65 2.22 10.06 18.30
C GLY A 65 3.15 8.98 17.72
N THR A 66 3.53 9.16 16.46
CA THR A 66 4.41 8.21 15.76
C THR A 66 5.85 8.32 16.28
N THR A 67 6.36 7.21 16.82
CA THR A 67 7.73 7.12 17.35
C THR A 67 8.74 6.73 16.27
N GLU A 68 10.03 6.87 16.56
CA GLU A 68 11.11 6.39 15.68
C GLU A 68 11.00 4.88 15.40
N THR A 69 10.62 4.08 16.40
CA THR A 69 10.41 2.63 16.21
C THR A 69 9.23 2.34 15.29
N ASP A 70 8.15 3.13 15.36
CA ASP A 70 7.05 3.01 14.40
C ASP A 70 7.52 3.36 12.98
N TRP A 71 8.32 4.43 12.82
CA TRP A 71 8.89 4.80 11.53
C TRP A 71 9.79 3.72 10.94
N GLN A 72 10.65 3.10 11.76
CA GLN A 72 11.48 1.97 11.33
C GLN A 72 10.64 0.81 10.83
N ARG A 73 9.55 0.49 11.55
CA ARG A 73 8.63 -0.59 11.14
C ARG A 73 7.89 -0.26 9.84
N ILE A 74 7.41 0.97 9.70
CA ILE A 74 6.78 1.46 8.46
C ILE A 74 7.79 1.37 7.31
N GLY A 75 9.05 1.79 7.53
CA GLY A 75 10.13 1.70 6.55
C GLY A 75 10.37 0.26 6.08
N GLN A 76 10.46 -0.69 7.01
CA GLN A 76 10.65 -2.10 6.68
C GLN A 76 9.51 -2.68 5.82
N GLU A 77 8.26 -2.27 6.07
CA GLU A 77 7.14 -2.68 5.21
C GLU A 77 7.22 -2.06 3.82
N LEU A 78 7.65 -0.80 3.74
CA LEU A 78 7.85 -0.12 2.46
C LEU A 78 8.98 -0.73 1.64
N ASP A 79 10.10 -1.09 2.27
CA ASP A 79 11.21 -1.77 1.59
C ASP A 79 10.74 -3.10 1.01
N GLN A 80 10.04 -3.91 1.81
CA GLN A 80 9.47 -5.17 1.34
C GLN A 80 8.47 -4.95 0.19
N ALA A 81 7.65 -3.91 0.27
CA ALA A 81 6.73 -3.56 -0.80
C ALA A 81 7.50 -3.26 -2.09
N TRP A 82 8.56 -2.45 -2.01
CA TRP A 82 9.40 -2.13 -3.18
C TRP A 82 10.06 -3.35 -3.79
N PHE A 83 10.57 -4.27 -2.98
CA PHE A 83 11.10 -5.55 -3.50
C PHE A 83 10.02 -6.37 -4.21
N ALA A 84 8.81 -6.46 -3.65
CA ALA A 84 7.71 -7.18 -4.28
C ALA A 84 7.29 -6.55 -5.61
N LEU A 85 7.23 -5.21 -5.67
CA LEU A 85 6.96 -4.48 -6.91
C LEU A 85 8.05 -4.73 -7.94
N HIS A 86 9.31 -4.60 -7.55
CA HIS A 86 10.45 -4.80 -8.42
C HIS A 86 10.40 -6.19 -9.07
N ASN A 87 10.20 -7.24 -8.25
CA ASN A 87 10.07 -8.62 -8.74
C ASN A 87 8.88 -8.81 -9.68
N ALA A 88 7.76 -8.13 -9.45
CA ALA A 88 6.56 -8.23 -10.28
C ALA A 88 6.72 -7.58 -11.66
N VAL A 89 7.57 -6.55 -11.78
CA VAL A 89 7.77 -5.80 -13.03
C VAL A 89 9.03 -6.23 -13.79
N GLN A 90 9.88 -7.08 -13.19
CA GLN A 90 11.01 -7.66 -13.91
C GLN A 90 10.51 -8.55 -15.06
N PRO A 91 11.08 -8.40 -16.27
CA PRO A 91 10.78 -9.32 -17.36
C PRO A 91 11.26 -10.73 -17.00
N VAL A 92 10.41 -11.74 -17.21
CA VAL A 92 10.82 -13.14 -17.16
C VAL A 92 11.71 -13.38 -18.37
N HIS A 93 13.00 -13.58 -18.13
CA HIS A 93 13.97 -13.97 -19.16
C HIS A 93 13.87 -15.44 -19.52
#